data_AF-A0A7X2TWB8-F1
#
_entry.id   AF-A0A7X2TWB8-F1
#
_cell.length_a   1.000
_cell.length_b   1.000
_cell.length_c   1.000
_cell.angle_alpha   90.00
_cell.angle_beta   90.00
_cell.angle_gamma   90.00
#
_symmetry.space_group_name_H-M   'P 1'
#
loop_
_entity.id
_entity.type
_entity.pdbx_description
1 polymer ?
#
loop_
_entity_poly.entity_id
_entity_poly.type
_entity_poly.pdbx_seq_one_letter_code
_entity_poly.pdbx_strand_id
1 'polypeptide(L)'
;MSWWEKKTQPTSVRVAHPTVLPANPDKPRMEASMPEPAPKSVSPMSHEPARTILGPSVTLRGELASEEDLVIEGKFDGSLHLRDHCLTVGPQGEVKADI
;
A
#
# COMPACT_ATOMS: atom_id res chain seq x y z
N MET A 1 42.67 1.83 -19.29
CA MET A 1 41.92 1.86 -18.01
C MET A 1 41.96 3.29 -17.51
N SER A 2 40.85 4.03 -17.58
CA SER A 2 40.57 5.27 -16.83
C SER A 2 39.22 5.81 -17.36
N TRP A 3 38.10 5.46 -16.73
CA TRP A 3 37.57 6.15 -15.54
C TRP A 3 36.70 7.35 -15.97
N TRP A 4 35.40 7.10 -16.13
CA TRP A 4 34.38 8.13 -16.12
C TRP A 4 33.98 8.35 -14.66
N GLU A 5 34.48 9.42 -14.04
CA GLU A 5 33.88 9.98 -12.83
C GLU A 5 33.06 11.18 -13.28
N LYS A 6 31.74 11.00 -13.36
CA LYS A 6 30.82 12.14 -13.50
C LYS A 6 30.72 12.83 -12.13
N LYS A 7 31.53 13.88 -12.02
CA LYS A 7 31.63 14.87 -10.94
C LYS A 7 30.27 15.41 -10.48
N THR A 8 30.06 15.22 -9.18
CA THR A 8 29.77 16.22 -8.14
C THR A 8 29.00 17.50 -8.48
N GLN A 9 27.97 17.69 -7.66
CA GLN A 9 27.05 18.80 -7.55
C GLN A 9 27.76 20.12 -7.22
N PRO A 10 27.43 21.24 -7.87
CA PRO A 10 27.73 22.57 -7.35
C PRO A 10 26.49 23.20 -6.69
N THR A 11 26.64 23.42 -5.39
CA THR A 11 25.83 24.27 -4.50
C THR A 11 25.50 25.61 -5.15
N SER A 12 24.23 26.02 -5.15
CA SER A 12 23.86 27.41 -5.40
C SER A 12 23.55 28.10 -4.07
N VAL A 13 24.60 28.68 -3.49
CA VAL A 13 24.49 29.71 -2.47
C VAL A 13 24.13 31.02 -3.19
N ARG A 14 22.98 31.61 -2.89
CA ARG A 14 22.71 33.03 -3.21
C ARG A 14 22.84 33.87 -1.94
N VAL A 15 23.83 34.76 -1.97
CA VAL A 15 24.12 35.79 -0.97
C VAL A 15 23.64 37.15 -1.51
N ALA A 16 22.91 37.93 -0.70
CA ALA A 16 23.01 39.40 -0.53
C ALA A 16 21.83 39.95 0.35
N HIS A 17 21.96 40.13 1.69
CA HIS A 17 22.25 41.36 2.49
C HIS A 17 21.02 42.31 2.72
N PRO A 18 20.91 43.17 3.77
CA PRO A 18 21.84 43.55 4.86
C PRO A 18 21.22 43.57 6.31
N THR A 19 22.12 43.73 7.30
CA THR A 19 21.88 43.95 8.74
C THR A 19 21.07 45.21 9.07
N VAL A 20 20.07 45.10 9.96
CA VAL A 20 19.72 46.13 10.96
C VAL A 20 19.29 45.44 12.27
N LEU A 21 20.13 45.53 13.30
CA LEU A 21 19.71 45.53 14.72
C LEU A 21 19.68 47.02 15.13
N PRO A 22 18.71 47.48 15.95
CA PRO A 22 18.82 47.26 17.40
C PRO A 22 17.51 47.07 18.18
N ALA A 23 17.69 46.41 19.33
CA ALA A 23 16.94 46.33 20.57
C ALA A 23 15.56 47.02 20.70
N ASN A 24 14.56 46.25 21.15
CA ASN A 24 13.83 46.59 22.37
C ASN A 24 13.25 45.36 23.09
N PRO A 25 13.07 45.45 24.43
CA PRO A 25 12.84 44.32 25.32
C PRO A 25 11.36 44.07 25.52
N ASP A 26 10.94 42.80 25.48
CA ASP A 26 10.14 42.14 26.53
C ASP A 26 9.74 40.76 26.01
N LYS A 27 9.91 39.73 26.84
CA LYS A 27 9.52 38.37 26.50
C LYS A 27 8.04 38.18 26.84
N PRO A 28 7.18 37.76 25.90
CA PRO A 28 6.20 36.74 26.20
C PRO A 28 6.89 35.39 26.00
N ARG A 29 7.12 34.66 27.09
CA ARG A 29 7.40 33.23 27.07
C ARG A 29 6.25 32.55 26.33
N MET A 30 6.43 32.29 25.03
CA MET A 30 5.67 31.24 24.36
C MET A 30 6.50 29.96 24.50
N GLU A 31 6.29 29.35 25.66
CA GLU A 31 6.44 27.92 25.84
C GLU A 31 5.42 27.26 24.91
N ALA A 32 5.86 26.93 23.70
CA ALA A 32 5.21 25.91 22.89
C ALA A 32 6.28 24.86 22.67
N SER A 33 6.23 23.82 23.51
CA SER A 33 7.00 22.59 23.36
C SER A 33 7.07 22.21 21.90
N MET A 34 8.30 21.98 21.44
CA MET A 34 8.58 21.35 20.16
C MET A 34 7.66 20.12 20.01
N PRO A 35 6.91 19.96 18.90
CA PRO A 35 6.32 18.67 18.60
C PRO A 35 7.48 17.71 18.37
N GLU A 36 7.66 16.82 19.34
CA GLU A 36 8.44 15.60 19.24
C GLU A 36 8.13 14.92 17.90
N PRO A 37 9.14 14.48 17.13
CA PRO A 37 8.90 13.80 15.86
C PRO A 37 8.11 12.53 16.15
N ALA A 38 6.81 12.57 15.86
CA ALA A 38 5.90 11.47 16.06
C ALA A 38 6.51 10.19 15.47
N PRO A 39 6.48 9.05 16.21
CA PRO A 39 6.95 7.79 15.66
C PRO A 39 6.14 7.53 14.40
N LYS A 40 6.84 7.27 13.29
CA LYS A 40 6.23 6.77 12.05
C LYS A 40 5.50 5.50 12.43
N SER A 41 4.17 5.60 12.57
CA SER A 41 3.28 4.47 12.77
C SER A 41 3.46 3.56 11.56
N VAL A 42 4.29 2.53 11.72
CA VAL A 42 4.30 1.40 10.80
C VAL A 42 2.92 0.78 10.95
N SER A 43 2.03 1.09 10.00
CA SER A 43 0.75 0.39 9.90
C SER A 43 1.06 -1.11 9.93
N PRO A 44 0.48 -1.91 10.83
CA PRO A 44 0.65 -3.34 10.76
C PRO A 44 0.20 -3.74 9.37
N MET A 45 1.12 -4.28 8.60
CA MET A 45 0.85 -4.81 7.28
C MET A 45 -0.11 -5.97 7.54
N SER A 46 -1.42 -5.74 7.39
CA SER A 46 -2.44 -6.74 7.65
C SER A 46 -2.12 -7.95 6.80
N HIS A 47 -1.73 -9.04 7.44
CA HIS A 47 -1.69 -10.33 6.77
C HIS A 47 -3.14 -10.76 6.57
N GLU A 48 -3.77 -10.22 5.52
CA GLU A 48 -5.05 -10.76 5.05
C GLU A 48 -4.81 -12.22 4.66
N PRO A 49 -5.73 -13.14 5.04
CA PRO A 49 -5.64 -14.51 4.59
C PRO A 49 -5.56 -14.54 3.06
N ALA A 50 -4.73 -15.45 2.55
CA ALA A 50 -4.61 -15.64 1.10
C ALA A 50 -6.00 -16.00 0.55
N ARG A 51 -6.44 -15.25 -0.46
CA ARG A 51 -7.70 -15.47 -1.15
C ARG A 51 -7.45 -15.53 -2.65
N THR A 52 -8.10 -16.46 -3.31
CA THR A 52 -8.06 -16.58 -4.77
C THR A 52 -9.29 -15.92 -5.35
N ILE A 53 -9.10 -15.12 -6.41
CA ILE A 53 -10.18 -14.40 -7.07
C ILE A 53 -10.27 -14.83 -8.53
N LEU A 54 -11.40 -15.44 -8.90
CA LEU A 54 -11.76 -15.68 -10.30
C LEU A 54 -12.41 -14.40 -10.83
N GLY A 55 -11.66 -13.65 -11.63
CA GLY A 55 -12.06 -12.33 -12.10
C GLY A 55 -13.31 -12.34 -13.00
N PRO A 56 -14.00 -11.18 -13.14
CA PRO A 56 -15.30 -11.09 -13.81
C PRO A 56 -15.30 -11.47 -15.29
N SER A 57 -14.16 -11.32 -15.97
CA SER A 57 -14.01 -11.69 -17.38
C SER A 57 -13.52 -13.12 -17.60
N VAL A 58 -13.41 -13.93 -16.54
CA VAL A 58 -12.92 -15.30 -16.60
C VAL A 58 -14.10 -16.27 -16.61
N THR A 59 -14.05 -17.26 -17.51
CA THR A 59 -14.96 -18.40 -17.52
C THR A 59 -14.14 -19.67 -17.36
N LEU A 60 -14.45 -20.46 -16.34
CA LEU A 60 -13.80 -21.73 -16.05
C LEU A 60 -14.81 -22.88 -16.13
N ARG A 61 -14.38 -24.01 -16.71
CA ARG A 61 -15.21 -25.21 -16.85
C ARG A 61 -14.41 -26.44 -16.49
N GLY A 62 -14.97 -27.33 -15.68
CA GLY A 62 -14.35 -28.59 -15.25
C GLY A 62 -14.24 -28.71 -13.74
N GLU A 63 -13.13 -29.23 -13.25
CA GLU A 63 -12.88 -29.45 -11.82
C GLU A 63 -11.94 -28.37 -11.26
N LEU A 64 -12.28 -27.80 -10.11
CA LEU A 64 -11.45 -26.88 -9.35
C LEU A 64 -11.32 -27.37 -7.92
N ALA A 65 -10.09 -27.42 -7.40
CA ALA A 65 -9.81 -27.73 -6.00
C ALA A 65 -9.04 -26.57 -5.39
N SER A 66 -9.43 -26.12 -4.19
CA SER A 66 -8.82 -25.00 -3.50
C SER A 66 -8.67 -25.30 -2.01
N GLU A 67 -7.49 -24.94 -1.47
CA GLU A 67 -7.15 -24.97 -0.04
C GLU A 67 -7.04 -23.52 0.51
N GLU A 68 -7.83 -22.62 -0.06
CA GLU A 68 -7.94 -21.23 0.37
C GLU A 68 -9.35 -20.69 0.12
N ASP A 69 -9.63 -19.49 0.62
CA ASP A 69 -10.92 -18.84 0.38
C ASP A 69 -11.02 -18.40 -1.08
N LEU A 70 -12.09 -18.82 -1.76
CA LEU A 70 -12.30 -18.57 -3.18
C LEU A 70 -13.37 -17.49 -3.38
N VAL A 71 -13.08 -16.50 -4.20
CA VAL A 71 -14.04 -15.48 -4.65
C VAL A 71 -14.29 -15.66 -6.14
N ILE A 72 -15.53 -15.93 -6.54
CA ILE A 72 -15.91 -16.06 -7.95
C ILE A 72 -16.68 -14.81 -8.39
N GLU A 73 -16.05 -13.96 -9.18
CA GLU A 73 -16.69 -12.81 -9.81
C GLU A 73 -17.05 -13.07 -11.28
N GLY A 74 -16.51 -14.13 -11.89
CA GLY A 74 -16.78 -14.56 -13.28
C GLY A 74 -17.73 -15.76 -13.38
N LYS A 75 -17.54 -16.63 -14.36
CA LYS A 75 -18.39 -17.82 -14.59
C LYS A 75 -17.67 -19.12 -14.27
N PHE A 76 -18.30 -20.00 -13.51
CA PHE A 76 -17.79 -21.34 -13.20
C PHE A 76 -18.85 -22.42 -13.46
N ASP A 77 -18.47 -23.49 -14.16
CA ASP A 77 -19.35 -24.63 -14.48
C ASP A 77 -18.59 -25.96 -14.25
N GLY A 78 -19.05 -26.81 -13.32
CA GLY A 78 -18.44 -28.13 -13.07
C GLY A 78 -18.42 -28.57 -11.61
N SER A 79 -17.27 -29.01 -11.10
CA SER A 79 -17.12 -29.53 -9.71
C SER A 79 -16.10 -28.73 -8.93
N LEU A 80 -16.44 -28.31 -7.72
CA LEU A 80 -15.63 -27.45 -6.87
C LEU A 80 -15.36 -28.12 -5.53
N HIS A 81 -14.10 -28.37 -5.22
CA HIS A 81 -13.68 -28.99 -3.97
C HIS A 81 -13.01 -27.94 -3.06
N LEU A 82 -13.65 -27.63 -1.93
CA LEU A 82 -13.14 -26.73 -0.89
C LEU A 82 -12.98 -27.49 0.42
N ARG A 83 -11.77 -27.57 0.97
CA ARG A 83 -11.50 -28.26 2.24
C ARG A 83 -11.47 -27.28 3.41
N ASP A 84 -12.54 -27.18 4.19
CA ASP A 84 -12.61 -26.26 5.34
C ASP A 84 -12.42 -24.76 4.98
N HIS A 85 -12.76 -24.40 3.73
CA HIS A 85 -12.65 -23.02 3.20
C HIS A 85 -13.97 -22.48 2.69
N CYS A 86 -14.03 -21.16 2.53
CA CYS A 86 -15.23 -20.46 2.11
C CYS A 86 -15.26 -20.21 0.60
N LEU A 87 -16.42 -20.45 -0.03
CA LEU A 87 -16.74 -19.91 -1.34
C LEU A 87 -17.55 -18.62 -1.20
N THR A 88 -17.03 -17.53 -1.77
CA THR A 88 -17.74 -16.27 -1.93
C THR A 88 -18.09 -16.05 -3.39
N VAL A 89 -19.36 -15.81 -3.70
CA VAL A 89 -19.79 -15.42 -5.05
C VAL A 89 -19.95 -13.91 -5.11
N GLY A 90 -19.20 -13.27 -6.01
CA GLY A 90 -19.23 -11.83 -6.22
C GLY A 90 -20.48 -11.37 -6.97
N PRO A 91 -20.70 -10.04 -7.09
CA PRO A 91 -21.92 -9.47 -7.68
C PRO A 91 -22.17 -9.84 -9.14
N GLN A 92 -21.11 -10.19 -9.88
CA GLN A 92 -21.15 -10.62 -11.29
C GLN A 92 -20.91 -12.13 -11.45
N GLY A 93 -20.75 -12.85 -10.33
CA GLY A 93 -20.41 -14.27 -10.32
C GLY A 93 -21.59 -15.17 -10.70
N GLU A 94 -21.38 -16.06 -11.68
CA GLU A 94 -22.31 -17.16 -11.98
C GLU A 94 -21.63 -18.50 -11.68
N VAL A 95 -22.18 -19.26 -10.74
CA VAL A 95 -21.64 -20.56 -10.33
C VAL A 95 -22.66 -21.66 -10.59
N LYS A 96 -22.27 -22.63 -11.43
CA LYS A 96 -23.00 -23.88 -11.69
C LYS A 96 -22.09 -25.04 -11.30
N ALA A 97 -22.06 -25.35 -10.01
CA ALA A 97 -21.11 -26.29 -9.45
C ALA A 97 -21.79 -27.38 -8.62
N ASP A 98 -21.20 -28.58 -8.64
CA ASP A 98 -21.28 -29.55 -7.55
C ASP A 98 -20.18 -29.18 -6.52
N ILE A 99 -20.54 -28.95 -5.25
CA ILE A 99 -19.64 -28.44 -4.20
C ILE A 99 -19.57 -29.44 -3.05
#